data_AF-A0A661WXG9-F1
#
_entry.id   AF-A0A661WXG9-F1
#
_cell.length_a   1.000
_cell.length_b   1.000
_cell.length_c   1.000
_cell.angle_alpha   90.00
_cell.angle_beta   90.00
_cell.angle_gamma   90.00
#
_symmetry.space_group_name_H-M   'P 1'
#
loop_
_entity.id
_entity.type
_entity.pdbx_description
1 polymer ?
#
loop_
_entity_poly.entity_id
_entity_poly.type
_entity_poly.pdbx_seq_one_letter_code
_entity_poly.pdbx_strand_id
1 'polypeptide(L)'
;MAHSEIPERLKLKDVLPLLWRSFFIQTGWNFKSMISIGFCFALLPIARKVCHNKEEYIRFFKRHLGFFNAHPYFASYAIGATARL
;
A
#
# COMPACT_ATOMS: atom_id res chain seq x y z
N MET A 1 4.22 -3.42 21.07
CA MET A 1 4.20 -4.52 20.09
C MET A 1 2.82 -5.14 20.17
N ALA A 2 1.87 -4.68 19.36
CA ALA A 2 0.51 -5.21 19.38
C ALA A 2 0.44 -6.39 18.40
N HIS A 3 0.01 -7.53 18.93
CA HIS A 3 -0.39 -8.78 18.29
C HIS A 3 -0.52 -8.72 16.78
N SER A 4 0.46 -9.30 16.07
CA SER A 4 0.30 -9.74 14.68
C SER A 4 -0.60 -10.98 14.66
N GLU A 5 -1.88 -10.81 14.93
CA GLU A 5 -2.87 -11.77 14.45
C GLU A 5 -2.78 -11.70 12.94
N ILE A 6 -2.34 -12.79 12.31
CA ILE A 6 -2.17 -12.85 10.86
C ILE A 6 -3.50 -12.42 10.24
N PRO A 7 -3.57 -11.28 9.52
CA PRO A 7 -4.83 -10.83 8.97
C PRO A 7 -5.42 -11.95 8.14
N GLU A 8 -6.75 -12.13 8.23
CA GLU A 8 -7.50 -13.11 7.43
C GLU A 8 -6.90 -13.17 6.02
N ARG A 9 -6.51 -14.38 5.56
CA ARG A 9 -5.82 -14.55 4.26
C ARG A 9 -6.54 -13.72 3.20
N LEU A 10 -5.84 -12.72 2.65
CA LEU A 10 -6.36 -11.90 1.56
C LEU A 10 -6.82 -12.83 0.44
N LYS A 11 -8.11 -12.71 0.08
CA LYS A 11 -8.69 -13.50 -1.00
C LYS A 11 -8.27 -12.89 -2.33
N LEU A 12 -8.36 -13.66 -3.41
CA LEU A 12 -8.01 -13.18 -4.75
C LEU A 12 -8.76 -11.88 -5.13
N LYS A 13 -10.04 -11.79 -4.71
CA LYS A 13 -10.88 -10.59 -4.89
C LYS A 13 -10.32 -9.32 -4.23
N ASP A 14 -9.48 -9.46 -3.22
CA ASP A 14 -8.88 -8.34 -2.51
C ASP A 14 -7.56 -7.94 -3.16
N VAL A 15 -6.83 -8.89 -3.75
CA VAL A 15 -5.55 -8.69 -4.45
C VAL A 15 -5.73 -8.13 -5.86
N LEU A 16 -6.79 -8.53 -6.58
CA LEU A 16 -7.08 -8.02 -7.93
C LEU A 16 -7.15 -6.48 -7.97
N PRO A 17 -7.88 -5.79 -7.06
CA PRO A 17 -7.86 -4.33 -6.96
C PRO A 17 -6.47 -3.71 -6.72
N LEU A 18 -5.56 -4.39 -6.02
CA LEU A 18 -4.18 -3.91 -5.81
C LEU A 18 -3.38 -4.03 -7.10
N LEU A 19 -3.49 -5.17 -7.78
CA LEU A 19 -2.81 -5.43 -9.04
C LEU A 19 -3.20 -4.38 -10.08
N TRP A 20 -4.50 -4.11 -10.26
CA TRP A 20 -4.97 -3.09 -11.19
C TRP A 20 -4.47 -1.68 -10.85
N ARG A 21 -4.43 -1.32 -9.57
CA ARG A 21 -3.92 -0.02 -9.14
C ARG A 21 -2.40 0.10 -9.27
N SER A 22 -1.67 -1.01 -9.24
CA SER A 22 -0.21 -1.01 -9.38
C SER A 22 0.28 -0.52 -10.75
N PHE A 23 -0.53 -0.67 -11.81
CA PHE A 23 -0.22 -0.11 -13.12
C PHE A 23 -0.15 1.43 -13.13
N PHE A 24 -0.80 2.07 -12.17
CA PHE A 24 -0.82 3.53 -12.01
C PHE A 24 0.15 4.01 -10.92
N ILE A 25 1.18 3.22 -10.56
CA ILE A 25 2.11 3.58 -9.49
C ILE A 25 2.96 4.83 -9.79
N GLN A 26 3.16 5.13 -11.07
CA GLN A 26 3.89 6.34 -11.48
C GLN A 26 3.00 7.60 -11.46
N THR A 27 1.70 7.46 -11.24
CA THR A 27 0.79 8.60 -11.14
C THR A 27 1.07 9.35 -9.83
N GLY A 28 1.45 10.62 -9.94
CA GLY A 28 1.81 11.46 -8.78
C GLY A 28 3.31 11.48 -8.46
N TRP A 29 4.17 11.15 -9.43
CA TRP A 29 5.62 11.33 -9.30
C TRP A 29 5.97 12.77 -8.93
N ASN A 30 6.79 12.93 -7.90
CA ASN A 30 7.26 14.23 -7.44
C ASN A 30 8.64 14.11 -6.79
N PHE A 31 9.38 15.22 -6.71
CA PHE A 31 10.74 15.21 -6.16
C PHE A 31 10.82 14.90 -4.66
N LYS A 32 9.74 15.14 -3.91
CA LYS A 32 9.73 14.97 -2.44
C LYS A 32 9.57 13.51 -2.04
N SER A 33 8.72 12.77 -2.74
CA SER A 33 8.30 11.43 -2.34
C SER A 33 8.34 10.39 -3.46
N MET A 34 8.74 10.79 -4.67
CA MET A 34 8.85 9.95 -5.87
C MET A 34 7.52 9.24 -6.16
N ILE A 35 7.48 7.91 -6.20
CA ILE A 35 6.29 7.12 -6.53
C ILE A 35 5.44 6.75 -5.30
N SER A 36 5.72 7.31 -4.12
CA SER A 36 5.02 6.94 -2.90
C SER A 36 3.52 7.24 -2.91
N ILE A 37 3.09 8.25 -3.68
CA ILE A 37 1.66 8.60 -3.83
C ILE A 37 0.93 7.49 -4.58
N GLY A 38 1.48 7.02 -5.71
CA GLY A 38 0.94 5.88 -6.45
C GLY A 38 1.01 4.59 -5.64
N PHE A 39 2.05 4.42 -4.82
CA PHE A 39 2.16 3.29 -3.88
C PHE A 39 1.03 3.31 -2.83
N CYS A 40 0.76 4.46 -2.22
CA CYS A 40 -0.35 4.63 -1.27
C CYS A 40 -1.71 4.40 -1.96
N PHE A 41 -1.88 4.86 -3.20
CA PHE A 41 -3.09 4.61 -3.97
C PHE A 41 -3.34 3.12 -4.18
N ALA A 42 -2.30 2.34 -4.49
CA ALA A 42 -2.41 0.88 -4.63
C ALA A 42 -2.81 0.20 -3.31
N LEU A 43 -2.35 0.71 -2.16
CA LEU A 43 -2.64 0.15 -0.83
C LEU A 43 -3.99 0.58 -0.24
N LEU A 44 -4.69 1.55 -0.84
CA LEU A 44 -5.99 2.04 -0.40
C LEU A 44 -7.01 0.94 -0.01
N PRO A 45 -7.26 -0.11 -0.82
CA PRO A 45 -8.19 -1.18 -0.45
C PRO A 45 -7.74 -2.01 0.77
N ILE A 46 -6.44 -2.21 0.97
CA ILE A 46 -5.92 -2.93 2.16
C ILE A 46 -6.06 -2.06 3.40
N ALA A 47 -5.68 -0.79 3.30
CA ALA A 47 -5.77 0.13 4.43
C ALA A 47 -7.20 0.24 4.96
N ARG A 48 -8.21 0.24 4.07
CA ARG A 48 -9.64 0.24 4.46
C ARG A 48 -10.10 -1.04 5.18
N LYS A 49 -9.40 -2.16 4.99
CA LYS A 49 -9.73 -3.43 5.65
C LYS A 49 -9.01 -3.63 6.98
N VAL A 50 -7.74 -3.21 7.04
CA VAL A 50 -6.86 -3.46 8.19
C VAL A 50 -6.98 -2.36 9.24
N CYS A 51 -7.24 -1.12 8.83
CA CYS A 51 -7.41 -0.01 9.77
C CYS A 51 -8.88 0.10 10.18
N HIS A 52 -9.16 -0.06 11.47
CA HIS A 52 -10.52 0.02 12.00
C HIS A 52 -10.88 1.45 12.43
N ASN A 53 -9.86 2.25 12.78
CA ASN A 53 -10.03 3.62 13.26
C ASN A 53 -9.33 4.64 12.35
N LYS A 54 -9.77 5.89 12.41
CA LYS A 54 -9.23 6.99 11.60
C LYS A 54 -7.75 7.26 11.91
N GLU A 55 -7.35 7.13 13.16
CA GLU A 55 -6.00 7.36 13.63
C GLU A 55 -5.02 6.32 13.06
N GLU A 56 -5.45 5.05 12.99
CA GLU A 56 -4.69 3.95 12.38
C GLU A 56 -4.54 4.17 10.88
N TYR A 57 -5.63 4.57 10.21
CA TYR A 57 -5.63 4.87 8.78
C TYR A 57 -4.65 6.00 8.45
N ILE A 58 -4.69 7.10 9.20
CA ILE A 58 -3.75 8.22 9.03
C ILE A 58 -2.31 7.76 9.30
N ARG A 59 -2.08 6.96 10.34
CA ARG A 59 -0.74 6.44 10.67
C ARG A 59 -0.20 5.53 9.57
N PHE A 60 -1.04 4.65 9.03
CA PHE A 60 -0.70 3.74 7.93
C PHE A 60 -0.22 4.51 6.70
N PHE A 61 -0.98 5.52 6.27
CA PHE A 61 -0.59 6.32 5.10
C PHE A 61 0.62 7.20 5.37
N LYS A 62 0.73 7.83 6.55
CA LYS A 62 1.91 8.63 6.91
C LYS A 62 3.20 7.82 6.82
N ARG A 63 3.18 6.53 7.20
CA ARG A 63 4.34 5.64 7.07
C ARG A 63 4.75 5.40 5.62
N HIS A 64 3.80 5.28 4.70
CA HIS A 64 4.04 4.91 3.30
C HIS A 64 4.10 6.10 2.34
N LEU A 65 3.74 7.31 2.78
CA LEU A 65 3.89 8.56 2.03
C LEU A 65 5.31 9.11 2.02
N GLY A 66 6.24 8.50 2.78
CA GLY A 66 7.66 8.84 2.76
C GLY A 66 8.31 8.67 1.38
N PHE A 67 9.61 8.93 1.31
CA PHE A 67 10.36 8.71 0.06
C PHE A 67 10.33 7.23 -0.33
N PHE A 68 9.82 6.92 -1.51
CA PHE A 68 9.85 5.57 -2.06
C PHE A 68 10.07 5.64 -3.56
N ASN A 69 11.16 5.02 -4.03
CA ASN A 69 11.48 4.92 -5.43
C ASN A 69 11.90 3.48 -5.78
N ALA A 70 11.37 2.97 -6.88
CA ALA A 70 11.69 1.66 -7.42
C ALA A 70 11.35 1.65 -8.90
N HIS A 71 11.98 0.74 -9.66
CA HIS A 71 11.51 0.49 -11.02
C HIS A 71 10.04 0.00 -10.97
N PRO A 72 9.13 0.52 -11.81
CA PRO A 72 7.70 0.19 -11.74
C PRO A 72 7.41 -1.33 -11.74
N TYR A 73 8.15 -2.11 -12.53
CA TYR A 73 8.05 -3.58 -12.52
C TYR A 73 8.31 -4.20 -11.14
N PHE A 74 9.25 -3.65 -10.37
CA PHE A 74 9.60 -4.16 -9.05
C PHE A 74 8.76 -3.59 -7.92
N ALA A 75 8.05 -2.47 -8.15
CA ALA A 75 7.20 -1.86 -7.13
C ALA A 75 6.05 -2.79 -6.69
N SER A 76 5.62 -3.70 -7.56
CA SER A 76 4.61 -4.74 -7.26
C SER A 76 5.02 -5.66 -6.10
N TYR A 77 6.31 -6.01 -5.98
CA TYR A 77 6.81 -6.81 -4.86
C TYR A 77 6.68 -6.07 -3.52
N ALA A 78 6.99 -4.78 -3.50
CA ALA A 78 6.83 -3.95 -2.31
C ALA A 78 5.35 -3.84 -1.91
N ILE A 79 4.44 -3.65 -2.88
CA ILE A 79 3.00 -3.61 -2.62
C ILE A 79 2.54 -4.95 -2.00
N GLY A 80 2.96 -6.07 -2.57
CA GLY A 80 2.60 -7.41 -2.08
C GLY A 80 3.15 -7.70 -0.68
N ALA A 81 4.39 -7.28 -0.39
CA ALA A 81 4.99 -7.39 0.93
C ALA A 81 4.22 -6.54 1.96
N THR A 82 3.87 -5.30 1.62
CA THR A 82 3.09 -4.43 2.51
C THR A 82 1.66 -4.92 2.71
N ALA A 83 1.03 -5.53 1.71
CA ALA A 83 -0.31 -6.09 1.84
C ALA A 83 -0.38 -7.32 2.76
N ARG A 84 0.75 -8.00 3.00
CA ARG A 84 0.85 -9.16 3.89
C ARG A 84 1.10 -8.80 5.36
N LEU A 85 1.68 -7.62 5.62
CA LEU A 85 2.00 -7.10 6.96
C LEU A 85 0.74 -6.65 7.70
#